data_AF-A0A1A7KP99-F1
#
_entry.id   AF-A0A1A7KP99-F1
#
_cell.length_a   1.000
_cell.length_b   1.000
_cell.length_c   1.000
_cell.angle_alpha   90.00
_cell.angle_beta   90.00
_cell.angle_gamma   90.00
#
_symmetry.space_group_name_H-M   'P 1'
#
loop_
_entity.id
_entity.type
_entity.pdbx_description
1 polymer ?
#
loop_
_entity_poly.entity_id
_entity_poly.type
_entity_poly.pdbx_seq_one_letter_code
_entity_poly.pdbx_strand_id
1 'polypeptide(L)'
;MTLIIIFSIIISIAILFVVIRYASSNSSNNEMDIRIQKRVTELKNNHNSNNLNNKAKKKVVTKKQFSKSIEDDIQLLDQKIAEQEKIGREFQIAFNDVTLKMKTAKSLEKSNIYAAISLYEECLYATVGNFCPEERLVILYSKTLQTREEIKMCKILIRKQPQQYVKWKSRLDKLTTK
;
A
#
# COMPACT_ATOMS: atom_id res chain seq x y z
N MET A 1 31.45 -8.98 -7.98
CA MET A 1 31.90 -9.49 -6.67
C MET A 1 31.19 -8.81 -5.49
N THR A 2 30.93 -7.50 -5.52
CA THR A 2 30.28 -6.75 -4.42
C THR A 2 28.84 -7.19 -4.10
N LEU A 3 28.05 -7.59 -5.11
CA LEU A 3 26.66 -8.05 -4.93
C LEU A 3 26.53 -9.36 -4.14
N ILE A 4 27.51 -10.27 -4.28
CA ILE A 4 27.50 -11.57 -3.58
C ILE A 4 27.81 -11.37 -2.09
N ILE A 5 28.69 -10.41 -1.77
CA ILE A 5 29.07 -10.08 -0.39
C ILE A 5 27.86 -9.49 0.36
N ILE A 6 27.08 -8.62 -0.28
CA ILE A 6 25.89 -8.01 0.32
C ILE A 6 24.82 -9.09 0.60
N PHE A 7 24.62 -10.03 -0.31
CA PHE A 7 23.64 -11.10 -0.13
C PHE A 7 24.02 -12.06 1.01
N SER A 8 25.33 -12.35 1.16
CA SER A 8 25.85 -13.16 2.27
C SER A 8 25.61 -12.50 3.64
N ILE A 9 25.77 -11.18 3.74
CA ILE A 9 25.58 -10.44 5.00
C ILE A 9 24.11 -10.47 5.43
N ILE A 10 23.17 -10.33 4.48
CA ILE A 10 21.73 -10.35 4.76
C ILE A 10 21.29 -11.73 5.29
N ILE A 11 21.81 -12.81 4.72
CA ILE A 11 21.50 -14.18 5.16
C ILE A 11 22.05 -14.44 6.58
N SER A 12 23.27 -13.98 6.89
CA SER A 12 23.86 -14.13 8.22
C SER A 12 23.06 -13.39 9.31
N ILE A 13 22.52 -12.20 9.00
CA ILE A 13 21.69 -11.43 9.93
C ILE A 13 20.34 -12.13 10.18
N ALA A 14 19.73 -12.73 9.15
CA ALA A 14 18.48 -13.47 9.28
C ALA A 14 18.63 -14.71 10.17
N ILE A 15 19.74 -15.47 10.01
CA ILE A 15 20.03 -16.64 10.84
C ILE A 15 20.24 -16.23 12.31
N LEU A 16 20.96 -15.12 12.55
CA LEU A 16 21.19 -14.61 13.90
C LEU A 16 19.87 -14.25 14.60
N PHE A 17 18.92 -13.65 13.88
CA PHE A 17 17.60 -13.30 14.41
C PHE A 17 16.77 -14.52 14.80
N VAL A 18 16.84 -15.60 14.03
CA VAL A 18 16.13 -16.86 14.33
C VAL A 18 16.71 -17.54 15.56
N VAL A 19 18.05 -17.59 15.69
CA VAL A 19 18.72 -18.20 16.85
C VAL A 19 18.43 -17.44 18.15
N ILE A 20 18.45 -16.09 18.12
CA ILE A 20 18.12 -15.26 19.29
C ILE A 20 16.66 -15.49 19.73
N ARG A 21 15.72 -15.57 18.78
CA ARG A 21 14.31 -15.87 19.10
C ARG A 21 14.13 -17.27 19.71
N TYR A 22 14.88 -18.25 19.23
CA TYR A 22 14.78 -19.62 19.73
C TYR A 22 15.37 -19.78 21.13
N ALA A 23 16.49 -19.10 21.43
CA ALA A 23 17.12 -19.11 22.75
C ALA A 23 16.25 -18.41 23.82
N SER A 24 15.53 -17.35 23.45
CA SER A 24 14.62 -16.63 24.37
C SER A 24 13.37 -17.44 24.76
N SER A 25 12.99 -18.45 23.97
CA SER A 25 11.81 -19.28 24.25
C SER A 25 12.08 -20.35 25.33
N ASN A 26 13.30 -20.88 25.39
CA ASN A 26 13.61 -21.99 26.31
C ASN A 26 13.83 -21.58 27.77
N SER A 27 14.19 -20.32 28.05
CA SER A 27 14.37 -19.84 29.43
C SER A 27 13.04 -19.68 30.19
N SER A 28 11.92 -19.50 29.48
CA SER A 28 10.59 -19.29 30.09
C SER A 28 9.93 -20.59 30.56
N ASN A 29 10.36 -21.76 30.04
CA ASN A 29 9.69 -23.02 30.30
C ASN A 29 10.01 -23.58 31.70
N ASN A 30 11.26 -23.44 32.16
CA ASN A 30 11.66 -23.90 33.50
C ASN A 30 10.99 -23.11 34.64
N GLU A 31 10.74 -21.81 34.42
CA GLU A 31 10.09 -20.96 35.42
C GLU A 31 8.56 -21.20 35.47
N MET A 32 7.98 -21.59 34.34
CA MET A 32 6.58 -21.94 34.23
C MET A 32 6.28 -23.27 34.93
N ASP A 33 7.18 -24.25 34.84
CA ASP A 33 7.00 -25.58 35.44
C ASP A 33 6.97 -25.54 36.98
N ILE A 34 7.82 -24.72 37.60
CA ILE A 34 7.84 -24.50 39.05
C ILE A 34 6.54 -23.81 39.53
N ARG A 35 6.04 -22.83 38.76
CA ARG A 35 4.76 -22.15 39.05
C ARG A 35 3.56 -23.07 38.89
N ILE A 36 3.60 -23.99 37.92
CA ILE A 36 2.54 -24.98 37.70
C ILE A 36 2.53 -26.00 38.85
N GLN A 37 3.69 -26.52 39.26
CA GLN A 37 3.76 -27.49 40.37
C GLN A 37 3.27 -26.89 41.70
N LYS A 38 3.56 -25.60 41.97
CA LYS A 38 3.06 -24.88 43.15
C LYS A 38 1.53 -24.67 43.11
N ARG A 39 0.97 -24.38 41.93
CA ARG A 39 -0.48 -24.26 41.74
C ARG A 39 -1.21 -25.60 41.83
N VAL A 40 -0.59 -26.69 41.36
CA VAL A 40 -1.18 -28.05 41.45
C VAL A 40 -1.27 -28.51 42.91
N THR A 41 -0.26 -28.19 43.73
CA THR A 41 -0.28 -28.48 45.17
C THR A 41 -1.30 -27.63 45.94
N GLU A 42 -1.42 -26.33 45.62
CA GLU A 42 -2.47 -25.45 46.17
C GLU A 42 -3.90 -25.88 45.76
N LEU A 43 -4.09 -26.38 44.53
CA LEU A 43 -5.38 -26.88 44.05
C LEU A 43 -5.77 -28.21 44.70
N LYS A 44 -4.79 -29.08 45.00
CA LYS A 44 -5.04 -30.36 45.68
C LYS A 44 -5.48 -30.15 47.14
N ASN A 45 -4.97 -29.12 47.81
CA ASN A 45 -5.39 -28.75 49.18
C ASN A 45 -6.74 -28.03 49.23
N ASN A 46 -7.14 -27.33 48.17
CA ASN A 46 -8.42 -26.61 48.09
C ASN A 46 -9.61 -27.46 47.62
N HIS A 47 -9.42 -28.74 47.31
CA HIS A 47 -10.48 -29.59 46.76
C HIS A 47 -11.36 -30.26 47.82
N ASN A 48 -11.31 -29.81 49.07
CA ASN A 48 -12.15 -30.33 50.16
C ASN A 48 -13.31 -29.40 50.59
N SER A 49 -13.74 -28.46 49.74
CA SER A 49 -14.96 -27.69 50.00
C SER A 49 -15.87 -27.60 48.78
N ASN A 50 -17.06 -28.17 48.92
CA ASN A 50 -18.19 -28.14 47.99
C ASN A 50 -18.47 -26.75 47.40
N ASN A 51 -18.18 -26.54 46.10
CA ASN A 51 -18.82 -25.47 45.31
C ASN A 51 -18.69 -25.62 43.78
N LEU A 52 -19.00 -26.80 43.23
CA LEU A 52 -18.74 -27.13 41.82
C LEU A 52 -19.82 -26.68 40.82
N ASN A 53 -21.05 -26.35 41.25
CA ASN A 53 -22.15 -26.11 40.29
C ASN A 53 -22.26 -24.67 39.76
N ASN A 54 -21.82 -23.65 40.50
CA ASN A 54 -21.93 -22.24 40.07
C ASN A 54 -20.70 -21.73 39.29
N LYS A 55 -19.51 -22.31 39.51
CA LYS A 55 -18.29 -21.94 38.78
C LYS A 55 -18.28 -22.47 37.34
N ALA A 56 -18.84 -23.65 37.09
CA ALA A 56 -18.91 -24.24 35.74
C ALA A 56 -19.80 -23.42 34.79
N LYS A 57 -20.99 -22.98 35.24
CA LYS A 57 -21.89 -22.14 34.43
C LYS A 57 -21.28 -20.78 34.08
N LYS A 58 -20.62 -20.11 35.04
CA LYS A 58 -19.97 -18.80 34.80
C LYS A 58 -18.78 -18.90 33.83
N LYS A 59 -18.02 -20.01 33.87
CA LYS A 59 -16.86 -20.28 33.00
C LYS A 59 -17.25 -20.65 31.56
N VAL A 60 -18.38 -21.33 31.38
CA VAL A 60 -18.95 -21.63 30.05
C VAL A 60 -19.50 -20.37 29.38
N VAL A 61 -20.18 -19.50 30.12
CA VAL A 61 -20.70 -18.22 29.61
C VAL A 61 -19.57 -17.29 29.17
N THR A 62 -18.49 -17.16 29.94
CA THR A 62 -17.32 -16.35 29.55
C THR A 62 -16.59 -16.92 28.34
N LYS A 63 -16.48 -18.26 28.21
CA LYS A 63 -15.84 -18.89 27.05
C LYS A 63 -16.65 -18.71 25.76
N LYS A 64 -17.99 -18.78 25.85
CA LYS A 64 -18.90 -18.55 24.72
C LYS A 64 -18.97 -17.07 24.29
N GLN A 65 -18.84 -16.16 25.25
CA GLN A 65 -18.78 -14.72 24.97
C GLN A 65 -17.43 -14.30 24.37
N PHE A 66 -16.32 -14.90 24.83
CA PHE A 66 -14.99 -14.71 24.25
C PHE A 66 -14.88 -15.31 22.83
N SER A 67 -15.45 -16.50 22.60
CA SER A 67 -15.48 -17.08 21.25
C SER A 67 -16.30 -16.24 20.27
N LYS A 68 -17.43 -15.67 20.73
CA LYS A 68 -18.25 -14.77 19.91
C LYS A 68 -17.52 -13.46 19.56
N SER A 69 -16.79 -12.88 20.51
CA SER A 69 -15.95 -11.70 20.26
C SER A 69 -14.86 -11.96 19.22
N ILE A 70 -14.21 -13.13 19.28
CA ILE A 70 -13.20 -13.51 18.28
C ILE A 70 -13.84 -13.71 16.90
N GLU A 71 -15.03 -14.30 16.85
CA GLU A 71 -15.75 -14.55 15.60
C GLU A 71 -16.23 -13.25 14.94
N ASP A 72 -16.69 -12.27 15.75
CA ASP A 72 -17.02 -10.92 15.28
C ASP A 72 -15.76 -10.20 14.74
N ASP A 73 -14.61 -10.34 15.41
CA ASP A 73 -13.33 -9.76 14.95
C ASP A 73 -12.83 -10.40 13.64
N ILE A 74 -12.98 -11.72 13.48
CA ILE A 74 -12.65 -12.43 12.23
C ILE A 74 -13.54 -11.95 11.08
N GLN A 75 -14.84 -11.83 11.30
CA GLN A 75 -15.77 -11.31 10.27
C GLN A 75 -15.43 -9.88 9.86
N LEU A 76 -15.04 -9.03 10.83
CA LEU A 76 -14.60 -7.67 10.52
C LEU A 76 -13.31 -7.65 9.70
N LEU A 77 -12.37 -8.56 9.97
CA LEU A 77 -11.14 -8.70 9.18
C LEU A 77 -11.44 -9.19 7.76
N ASP A 78 -12.31 -10.18 7.61
CA ASP A 78 -12.71 -10.69 6.29
C ASP A 78 -13.38 -9.60 5.44
N GLN A 79 -14.24 -8.77 6.05
CA GLN A 79 -14.83 -7.60 5.39
C GLN A 79 -13.78 -6.60 4.92
N LYS A 80 -12.78 -6.29 5.77
CA LYS A 80 -11.68 -5.39 5.41
C LYS A 80 -10.82 -5.96 4.30
N ILE A 81 -10.56 -7.27 4.29
CA ILE A 81 -9.82 -7.95 3.22
C ILE A 81 -10.61 -7.82 1.90
N ALA A 82 -11.90 -8.13 1.91
CA ALA A 82 -12.75 -8.02 0.74
C ALA A 82 -12.82 -6.58 0.19
N GLU A 83 -12.86 -5.58 1.07
CA GLU A 83 -12.81 -4.16 0.68
C GLU A 83 -11.47 -3.79 0.04
N GLN A 84 -10.36 -4.22 0.62
CA GLN A 84 -9.02 -4.00 0.04
C GLN A 84 -8.86 -4.68 -1.32
N GLU A 85 -9.38 -5.89 -1.50
CA GLU A 85 -9.39 -6.57 -2.80
C GLU A 85 -10.20 -5.81 -3.84
N LYS A 86 -11.36 -5.26 -3.43
CA LYS A 86 -12.19 -4.44 -4.31
C LYS A 86 -11.45 -3.18 -4.75
N ILE A 87 -10.82 -2.46 -3.82
CA ILE A 87 -9.99 -1.29 -4.11
C ILE A 87 -8.85 -1.66 -5.07
N GLY A 88 -8.18 -2.78 -4.84
CA GLY A 88 -7.11 -3.28 -5.71
C GLY A 88 -7.58 -3.55 -7.14
N ARG A 89 -8.76 -4.16 -7.31
CA ARG A 89 -9.36 -4.39 -8.64
C ARG A 89 -9.72 -3.08 -9.34
N GLU A 90 -10.35 -2.15 -8.63
CA GLU A 90 -10.71 -0.83 -9.18
C GLU A 90 -9.47 -0.04 -9.62
N PHE A 91 -8.42 -0.04 -8.79
CA PHE A 91 -7.14 0.56 -9.14
C PHE A 91 -6.55 -0.06 -10.40
N GLN A 92 -6.53 -1.40 -10.50
CA GLN A 92 -5.95 -2.10 -11.65
C GLN A 92 -6.71 -1.79 -12.95
N ILE A 93 -8.04 -1.74 -12.90
CA ILE A 93 -8.88 -1.39 -14.06
C ILE A 93 -8.56 0.04 -14.51
N ALA A 94 -8.56 1.00 -13.58
CA ALA A 94 -8.27 2.40 -13.88
C ALA A 94 -6.85 2.58 -14.44
N PHE A 95 -5.86 1.90 -13.86
CA PHE A 95 -4.47 1.95 -14.33
C PHE A 95 -4.32 1.39 -15.75
N ASN A 96 -5.01 0.28 -16.05
CA ASN A 96 -5.03 -0.32 -17.38
C ASN A 96 -5.69 0.59 -18.41
N ASP A 97 -6.80 1.25 -18.06
CA ASP A 97 -7.49 2.21 -18.94
C ASP A 97 -6.57 3.38 -19.31
N VAL A 98 -5.95 4.03 -18.31
CA VAL A 98 -5.01 5.14 -18.54
C VAL A 98 -3.81 4.68 -19.39
N THR A 99 -3.27 3.50 -19.10
CA THR A 99 -2.15 2.94 -19.88
C THR A 99 -2.55 2.72 -21.35
N LEU A 100 -3.75 2.20 -21.59
CA LEU A 100 -4.25 1.98 -22.95
C LEU A 100 -4.46 3.31 -23.67
N LYS A 101 -5.09 4.30 -23.02
CA LYS A 101 -5.29 5.64 -23.58
C LYS A 101 -3.97 6.31 -23.93
N MET A 102 -2.96 6.25 -23.07
CA MET A 102 -1.62 6.79 -23.35
C MET A 102 -0.95 6.10 -24.55
N LYS A 103 -1.07 4.78 -24.67
CA LYS A 103 -0.54 4.02 -25.82
C LYS A 103 -1.24 4.42 -27.11
N THR A 104 -2.58 4.52 -27.08
CA THR A 104 -3.39 4.90 -28.24
C THR A 104 -3.16 6.36 -28.63
N ALA A 105 -3.04 7.27 -27.67
CA ALA A 105 -2.67 8.66 -27.91
C ALA A 105 -1.35 8.75 -28.67
N LYS A 106 -0.33 8.02 -28.21
CA LYS A 106 1.00 7.98 -28.83
C LYS A 106 0.96 7.44 -30.26
N SER A 107 0.14 6.43 -30.57
CA SER A 107 0.03 5.90 -31.93
C SER A 107 -0.68 6.88 -32.88
N LEU A 108 -1.63 7.67 -32.36
CA LEU A 108 -2.40 8.64 -33.12
C LEU A 108 -1.65 9.95 -33.43
N GLU A 109 -0.56 10.27 -32.73
CA GLU A 109 0.13 11.57 -32.90
C GLU A 109 0.54 11.92 -34.33
N LYS A 110 0.79 10.90 -35.17
CA LYS A 110 1.19 11.07 -36.57
C LYS A 110 0.02 11.11 -37.54
N SER A 111 -1.07 10.40 -37.24
CA SER A 111 -2.22 10.25 -38.14
C SER A 111 -3.38 11.17 -37.80
N ASN A 112 -3.62 11.43 -36.51
CA ASN A 112 -4.66 12.32 -36.01
C ASN A 112 -4.21 12.98 -34.70
N ILE A 113 -3.52 14.12 -34.84
CA ILE A 113 -2.95 14.84 -33.70
C ILE A 113 -4.01 15.35 -32.72
N TYR A 114 -5.21 15.71 -33.20
CA TYR A 114 -6.30 16.20 -32.34
C TYR A 114 -6.90 15.08 -31.49
N ALA A 115 -7.09 13.89 -32.07
CA ALA A 115 -7.50 12.71 -31.30
C ALA A 115 -6.44 12.31 -30.25
N ALA A 116 -5.16 12.41 -30.60
CA ALA A 116 -4.07 12.18 -29.64
C ALA A 116 -4.10 13.19 -28.47
N ILE A 117 -4.30 14.48 -28.76
CA ILE A 117 -4.43 15.53 -27.73
C ILE A 117 -5.59 15.20 -26.79
N SER A 118 -6.78 14.89 -27.31
CA SER A 118 -7.97 14.56 -26.50
C SER A 118 -7.69 13.42 -25.51
N LEU A 119 -7.02 12.35 -25.97
CA LEU A 119 -6.68 11.22 -25.09
C LEU A 119 -5.64 11.58 -24.02
N TYR A 120 -4.66 12.42 -24.33
CA TYR A 120 -3.71 12.92 -23.33
C TYR A 120 -4.39 13.84 -22.31
N GLU A 121 -5.37 14.65 -22.73
CA GLU A 121 -6.16 15.51 -21.84
C GLU A 121 -7.03 14.68 -20.88
N GLU A 122 -7.65 13.58 -21.35
CA GLU A 122 -8.37 12.65 -20.48
C GLU A 122 -7.46 12.06 -19.40
N CYS A 123 -6.20 11.81 -19.73
CA CYS A 123 -5.21 11.26 -18.80
C CYS A 123 -4.63 12.33 -17.84
N LEU A 124 -4.88 13.62 -18.07
CA LEU A 124 -4.29 14.71 -17.28
C LEU A 124 -4.71 14.70 -15.80
N TYR A 125 -5.94 14.31 -15.56
CA TYR A 125 -6.55 14.26 -14.22
C TYR A 125 -6.73 12.84 -13.70
N ALA A 126 -6.13 11.86 -14.37
CA ALA A 126 -6.13 10.49 -13.87
C ALA A 126 -5.47 10.44 -12.49
N THR A 127 -6.16 9.84 -11.52
CA THR A 127 -5.68 9.68 -10.14
C THR A 127 -4.68 8.52 -10.00
N VAL A 128 -4.49 7.75 -11.08
CA VAL A 128 -3.65 6.56 -11.13
C VAL A 128 -2.60 6.67 -12.23
N GLY A 129 -1.40 6.21 -11.92
CA GLY A 129 -0.25 6.26 -12.82
C GLY A 129 0.39 7.64 -12.94
N ASN A 130 1.72 7.68 -12.93
CA ASN A 130 2.48 8.93 -13.09
C ASN A 130 3.05 9.01 -14.51
N PHE A 131 2.17 9.24 -15.49
CA PHE A 131 2.55 9.25 -16.91
C PHE A 131 2.94 10.64 -17.44
N CYS A 132 2.77 11.69 -16.64
CA CYS A 132 3.15 13.08 -16.94
C CYS A 132 2.73 13.54 -18.36
N PRO A 133 1.43 13.44 -18.73
CA PRO A 133 0.97 13.81 -20.08
C PRO A 133 1.21 15.29 -20.41
N GLU A 134 1.38 16.17 -19.41
CA GLU A 134 1.59 17.60 -19.57
C GLU A 134 2.76 17.95 -20.50
N GLU A 135 3.89 17.27 -20.37
CA GLU A 135 5.06 17.53 -21.21
C GLU A 135 4.76 17.25 -22.67
N ARG A 136 4.03 16.15 -22.92
CA ARG A 136 3.66 15.78 -24.28
C ARG A 136 2.62 16.74 -24.85
N LEU A 137 1.66 17.15 -24.03
CA LEU A 137 0.67 18.16 -24.38
C LEU A 137 1.32 19.49 -24.77
N VAL A 138 2.34 19.99 -24.06
CA VAL A 138 3.09 21.19 -24.47
C VAL A 138 3.60 21.06 -25.92
N ILE A 139 4.20 19.93 -26.25
CA ILE A 139 4.74 19.68 -27.60
C ILE A 139 3.61 19.65 -28.64
N LEU A 140 2.50 18.99 -28.34
CA LEU A 140 1.39 18.85 -29.28
C LEU A 140 0.65 20.17 -29.49
N TYR A 141 0.35 20.93 -28.44
CA TYR A 141 -0.24 22.26 -28.56
C TYR A 141 0.65 23.23 -29.32
N SER A 142 1.97 23.15 -29.14
CA SER A 142 2.90 23.95 -29.95
C SER A 142 2.81 23.60 -31.44
N LYS A 143 2.57 22.33 -31.78
CA LYS A 143 2.42 21.88 -33.19
C LYS A 143 1.09 22.32 -33.79
N THR A 144 0.04 22.35 -32.99
CA THR A 144 -1.31 22.77 -33.42
C THR A 144 -1.59 24.26 -33.22
N LEU A 145 -0.58 25.03 -32.81
CA LEU A 145 -0.66 26.48 -32.57
C LEU A 145 -1.70 26.88 -31.50
N GLN A 146 -1.95 26.00 -30.52
CA GLN A 146 -2.85 26.23 -29.39
C GLN A 146 -2.10 26.87 -28.21
N THR A 147 -1.71 28.14 -28.38
CA THR A 147 -0.82 28.86 -27.45
C THR A 147 -1.38 28.95 -26.02
N ARG A 148 -2.69 29.11 -25.86
CA ARG A 148 -3.33 29.27 -24.54
C ARG A 148 -3.21 27.99 -23.71
N GLU A 149 -3.45 26.86 -24.36
CA GLU A 149 -3.40 25.51 -23.81
C GLU A 149 -1.94 25.14 -23.50
N GLU A 150 -1.01 25.49 -24.40
CA GLU A 150 0.42 25.35 -24.16
C GLU A 150 0.89 26.12 -22.92
N ILE A 151 0.48 27.38 -22.76
CA ILE A 151 0.76 28.21 -21.58
C ILE A 151 0.20 27.54 -20.32
N LYS A 152 -1.03 27.00 -20.37
CA LYS A 152 -1.65 26.31 -19.24
C LYS A 152 -0.80 25.12 -18.79
N MET A 153 -0.34 24.29 -19.74
CA MET A 153 0.51 23.13 -19.42
C MET A 153 1.87 23.55 -18.86
N CYS A 154 2.51 24.58 -19.42
CA CYS A 154 3.78 25.09 -18.88
C CYS A 154 3.64 25.56 -17.42
N LYS A 155 2.54 26.25 -17.07
CA LYS A 155 2.26 26.66 -15.68
C LYS A 155 2.07 25.46 -14.75
N ILE A 156 1.45 24.37 -15.22
CA ILE A 156 1.30 23.14 -14.43
C ILE A 156 2.68 22.50 -14.20
N LEU A 157 3.48 22.37 -15.25
CA LEU A 157 4.82 21.76 -15.18
C LEU A 157 5.77 22.53 -14.28
N ILE A 158 5.74 23.86 -14.29
CA ILE A 158 6.53 24.70 -13.37
C ILE A 158 6.23 24.37 -11.90
N ARG A 159 4.96 24.09 -11.57
CA ARG A 159 4.55 23.75 -10.20
C ARG A 159 4.86 22.30 -9.85
N LYS A 160 4.61 21.36 -10.77
CA LYS A 160 4.77 19.93 -10.54
C LYS A 160 6.23 19.46 -10.61
N GLN A 161 7.09 20.14 -11.37
CA GLN A 161 8.46 19.72 -11.64
C GLN A 161 9.47 20.86 -11.36
N PRO A 162 9.75 21.19 -10.10
CA PRO A 162 10.72 22.23 -9.74
C PRO A 162 12.10 22.02 -10.35
N GLN A 163 12.52 20.77 -10.53
CA GLN A 163 13.78 20.39 -11.15
C GLN A 163 13.90 20.80 -12.64
N GLN A 164 12.77 20.96 -13.33
CA GLN A 164 12.72 21.45 -14.73
C GLN A 164 12.23 22.90 -14.82
N TYR A 165 12.22 23.64 -13.70
CA TYR A 165 11.69 25.01 -13.63
C TYR A 165 12.25 25.91 -14.73
N VAL A 166 13.58 25.94 -14.91
CA VAL A 166 14.26 26.83 -15.88
C VAL A 166 13.77 26.57 -17.30
N LYS A 167 13.62 25.30 -17.69
CA LYS A 167 13.13 24.88 -19.01
C LYS A 167 11.71 25.38 -19.25
N TRP A 168 10.78 25.08 -18.34
CA TRP A 168 9.37 25.42 -18.51
C TRP A 168 9.10 26.92 -18.35
N LYS A 169 9.84 27.60 -17.48
CA LYS A 169 9.79 29.05 -17.33
C LYS A 169 10.28 29.76 -18.58
N SER A 170 11.43 29.37 -19.14
CA SER A 170 11.93 29.94 -20.40
C SER A 170 10.95 29.75 -21.55
N ARG A 171 10.31 28.57 -21.66
CA ARG A 171 9.28 28.33 -22.67
C ARG A 171 8.05 29.23 -22.45
N LEU A 172 7.56 29.33 -21.21
CA LEU A 172 6.43 30.18 -20.87
C LEU A 172 6.69 31.64 -21.23
N ASP A 173 7.88 32.16 -20.88
CA ASP A 173 8.23 33.56 -21.13
C ASP A 173 8.19 33.87 -22.63
N LYS A 174 8.76 32.99 -23.47
CA LYS A 174 8.70 33.10 -24.95
C LYS A 174 7.28 33.11 -25.52
N LEU A 175 6.34 32.43 -24.88
CA LEU A 175 4.95 32.37 -25.32
C LEU A 175 4.16 33.62 -24.90
N THR A 176 4.57 34.30 -23.82
CA THR A 176 3.88 35.48 -23.28
C THR A 176 4.44 36.82 -23.78
N THR A 177 5.65 36.83 -24.34
CA THR A 177 6.25 38.04 -24.94
C THR A 177 5.98 38.21 -26.43
N LYS A 178 5.25 37.28 -27.04
CA LYS A 178 4.76 37.39 -28.43
C LYS A 178 3.42 38.10 -28.47
#